data_AF-A0A1G7HDW9-F1
#
_entry.id   AF-A0A1G7HDW9-F1
#
_cell.length_a   1.000
_cell.length_b   1.000
_cell.length_c   1.000
_cell.angle_alpha   90.00
_cell.angle_beta   90.00
_cell.angle_gamma   90.00
#
_symmetry.space_group_name_H-M   'P 1'
#
loop_
_entity.id
_entity.type
_entity.pdbx_description
1 polymer ?
#
loop_
_entity_poly.entity_id
_entity_poly.type
_entity_poly.pdbx_seq_one_letter_code
_entity_poly.pdbx_strand_id
1 'polypeptide(L)'
;MGYHLPFWQALPAWTPGSALTWFPSPYLGLALWMGLLAALYLGVSQVERRRRGRLEPLLRQEATHPLFGPWSLAAGAFLLALGSLLLLLLQGRPWGVTAAFALWGGKLAQALGVPVLDWALFHNPPFAERLQESVLRDATSVTNFGLFLGAFLGAALSGSLRLKDLRRIPWSTHLGVFLGGVLMGYGARLAGGCNIGAYLGGTASFSLHGPLWGVFALLGTALGVRLRPVCRLENEGGSAPQAGGKEGLEAHRL
;
A
#
# COMPACT_ATOMS: atom_id res chain seq x y z
N MET A 1 -16.28 -14.73 1.90
CA MET A 1 -15.80 -14.28 0.57
C MET A 1 -15.90 -15.35 -0.53
N GLY A 2 -16.09 -16.63 -0.19
CA GLY A 2 -16.22 -17.72 -1.18
C GLY A 2 -17.43 -17.62 -2.13
N TYR A 3 -18.54 -16.99 -1.71
CA TYR A 3 -19.80 -17.01 -2.46
C TYR A 3 -19.88 -16.08 -3.68
N HIS A 4 -19.16 -14.95 -3.70
CA HIS A 4 -19.24 -13.97 -4.79
C HIS A 4 -18.03 -13.99 -5.73
N LEU A 5 -16.98 -14.72 -5.40
CA LEU A 5 -15.80 -14.85 -6.27
C LEU A 5 -16.14 -15.44 -7.66
N PRO A 6 -17.02 -16.45 -7.79
CA PRO A 6 -17.40 -16.99 -9.10
C PRO A 6 -18.08 -15.95 -10.00
N PHE A 7 -18.89 -15.05 -9.43
CA PHE A 7 -19.54 -13.97 -10.16
C PHE A 7 -18.51 -13.02 -10.78
N TRP A 8 -17.50 -12.60 -10.01
CA TRP A 8 -16.46 -11.70 -10.51
C TRP A 8 -15.55 -12.37 -11.56
N GLN A 9 -15.31 -13.67 -11.42
CA GLN A 9 -14.53 -14.45 -12.38
C GLN A 9 -15.28 -14.76 -13.69
N ALA A 10 -16.62 -14.71 -13.66
CA ALA A 10 -17.45 -14.91 -14.85
C ALA A 10 -17.57 -13.68 -15.75
N LEU A 11 -17.09 -12.50 -15.28
CA LEU A 11 -17.10 -11.28 -16.08
C LEU A 11 -16.04 -11.35 -17.20
N PRO A 12 -16.27 -10.68 -18.36
CA PRO A 12 -15.32 -10.65 -19.45
C PRO A 12 -13.98 -10.07 -18.98
N ALA A 13 -12.94 -10.90 -19.03
CA ALA A 13 -11.58 -10.53 -18.67
C ALA A 13 -10.71 -10.42 -19.93
N TRP A 14 -9.84 -9.41 -19.97
CA TRP A 14 -8.81 -9.33 -21.00
C TRP A 14 -7.74 -10.40 -20.75
N THR A 15 -7.15 -10.91 -21.83
CA THR A 15 -6.08 -11.88 -21.73
C THR A 15 -4.88 -11.27 -20.99
N PRO A 16 -4.32 -11.97 -19.99
CA PRO A 16 -3.10 -11.54 -19.35
C PRO A 16 -2.01 -11.37 -20.40
N GLY A 17 -1.35 -10.23 -20.40
CA GLY A 17 -0.29 -9.97 -21.34
C GLY A 17 0.64 -8.85 -20.91
N SER A 18 1.82 -8.88 -21.51
CA SER A 18 2.87 -7.88 -21.32
C SER A 18 2.96 -7.03 -22.58
N ALA A 19 3.24 -5.74 -22.42
CA ALA A 19 3.52 -4.85 -23.54
C ALA A 19 4.63 -5.41 -24.45
N LEU A 20 5.53 -6.25 -23.91
CA LEU A 20 6.60 -6.91 -24.67
C LEU A 20 6.10 -7.97 -25.66
N THR A 21 4.95 -8.60 -25.39
CA THR A 21 4.39 -9.68 -26.21
C THR A 21 3.25 -9.23 -27.13
N TRP A 22 2.73 -8.02 -26.92
CA TRP A 22 1.62 -7.48 -27.70
C TRP A 22 2.02 -6.91 -29.05
N PHE A 23 3.30 -6.57 -29.22
CA PHE A 23 3.83 -6.03 -30.47
C PHE A 23 4.79 -7.03 -31.13
N PRO A 24 4.89 -7.03 -32.47
CA PRO A 24 5.84 -7.89 -33.19
C PRO A 24 7.31 -7.68 -32.79
N SER A 25 7.64 -6.47 -32.31
CA SER A 25 8.97 -6.13 -31.81
C SER A 25 8.91 -5.84 -30.30
N PRO A 26 9.70 -6.55 -29.47
CA PRO A 26 9.73 -6.31 -28.02
C PRO A 26 10.27 -4.91 -27.67
N TYR A 27 11.16 -4.35 -28.50
CA TYR A 27 11.70 -3.00 -28.31
C TYR A 27 10.64 -1.92 -28.50
N LEU A 28 9.70 -2.12 -29.42
CA LEU A 28 8.58 -1.19 -29.61
C LEU A 28 7.65 -1.20 -28.38
N GLY A 29 7.34 -2.39 -27.86
CA GLY A 29 6.56 -2.54 -26.63
C GLY A 29 7.23 -1.86 -25.43
N LEU A 30 8.54 -2.02 -25.28
CA LEU A 30 9.34 -1.35 -24.25
C LEU A 30 9.30 0.18 -24.41
N ALA A 31 9.52 0.69 -25.62
CA ALA A 31 9.52 2.13 -25.90
C ALA A 31 8.17 2.77 -25.59
N LEU A 32 7.07 2.12 -25.99
CA LEU A 32 5.71 2.58 -25.69
C LEU A 32 5.43 2.56 -24.18
N TRP A 33 5.91 1.54 -23.48
CA TRP A 33 5.77 1.46 -22.02
C TRP A 33 6.54 2.57 -21.30
N MET A 34 7.79 2.80 -21.69
CA MET A 34 8.59 3.90 -21.15
C MET A 34 7.96 5.25 -21.48
N GLY A 35 7.39 5.41 -22.69
CA GLY A 35 6.63 6.58 -23.09
C GLY A 35 5.39 6.82 -22.21
N LEU A 36 4.62 5.77 -21.91
CA LEU A 36 3.46 5.84 -21.01
C LEU A 36 3.86 6.30 -19.61
N LEU A 37 4.90 5.70 -19.03
CA LEU A 37 5.41 6.08 -17.71
C LEU A 37 5.95 7.51 -17.69
N ALA A 38 6.68 7.91 -18.72
CA ALA A 38 7.18 9.27 -18.86
C ALA A 38 6.04 10.29 -18.98
N ALA A 39 5.01 9.99 -19.79
CA ALA A 39 3.84 10.85 -19.93
C ALA A 39 3.07 10.99 -18.61
N LEU A 40 2.91 9.89 -17.86
CA LEU A 40 2.27 9.90 -16.54
C LEU A 40 3.08 10.73 -15.54
N TYR A 41 4.40 10.55 -15.49
CA TYR A 41 5.30 11.34 -14.65
C TYR A 41 5.23 12.84 -14.98
N LEU A 42 5.33 13.19 -16.27
CA LEU A 42 5.25 14.58 -16.73
C LEU A 42 3.89 15.19 -16.39
N GLY A 43 2.79 14.46 -16.62
CA GLY A 43 1.44 14.89 -16.27
C GLY A 43 1.28 15.18 -14.78
N VAL A 44 1.72 14.25 -13.92
CA VAL A 44 1.69 14.43 -12.46
C VAL A 44 2.56 15.62 -12.05
N SER A 45 3.79 15.71 -12.57
CA SER A 45 4.71 16.80 -12.24
C SER A 45 4.17 18.17 -12.68
N GLN A 46 3.46 18.23 -13.81
CA GLN A 46 2.86 19.46 -14.28
C GLN A 46 1.66 19.87 -13.42
N VAL A 47 0.81 18.92 -13.03
CA VAL A 47 -0.30 19.17 -12.11
C VAL A 47 0.21 19.62 -10.74
N GLU A 48 1.27 18.99 -10.23
CA GLU A 48 1.90 19.36 -8.97
C GLU A 48 2.50 20.75 -9.03
N ARG A 49 3.27 21.09 -10.08
CA ARG A 49 3.80 22.45 -10.30
C ARG A 49 2.68 23.48 -10.37
N ARG A 50 1.56 23.18 -11.04
CA ARG A 50 0.41 24.09 -11.14
C ARG A 50 -0.31 24.29 -9.81
N ARG A 51 -0.38 23.27 -8.95
CA ARG A 51 -1.11 23.34 -7.67
C ARG A 51 -0.27 23.81 -6.48
N ARG A 52 1.00 23.40 -6.40
CA ARG A 52 1.90 23.67 -5.26
C ARG A 52 3.04 24.63 -5.58
N GLY A 53 3.24 25.01 -6.85
CA GLY A 53 4.27 25.97 -7.28
C GLY A 53 5.71 25.44 -7.28
N ARG A 54 6.02 24.40 -6.49
CA ARG A 54 7.34 23.71 -6.45
C ARG A 54 7.13 22.20 -6.44
N LEU A 55 8.01 21.46 -7.13
CA LEU A 55 8.12 20.01 -6.98
C LEU A 55 8.91 19.71 -5.71
N GLU A 56 8.44 18.77 -4.90
CA GLU A 56 9.24 18.25 -3.80
C GLU A 56 10.48 17.52 -4.36
N PRO A 57 11.71 17.84 -3.92
CA PRO A 57 12.90 17.21 -4.48
C PRO A 57 12.99 15.75 -4.01
N LEU A 58 12.96 14.81 -4.95
CA LEU A 58 13.03 13.35 -4.67
C LEU A 58 14.33 12.94 -3.97
N LEU A 59 15.43 13.63 -4.28
CA LEU A 59 16.76 13.40 -3.69
C LEU A 59 17.04 14.32 -2.50
N ARG A 60 16.05 15.05 -1.96
CA ARG A 60 16.29 15.86 -0.77
C ARG A 60 16.68 14.93 0.37
N GLN A 61 17.93 15.02 0.78
CA GLN A 61 18.46 14.29 1.90
C GLN A 61 18.14 15.09 3.16
N GLU A 62 17.15 14.65 3.93
CA GLU A 62 16.80 15.29 5.20
C GLU A 62 17.64 14.73 6.37
N ALA A 63 18.19 13.53 6.23
CA ALA A 63 19.05 12.92 7.24
C ALA A 63 20.52 13.35 7.10
N THR A 64 21.10 13.79 8.22
CA THR A 64 22.53 14.06 8.38
C THR A 64 23.33 12.79 8.74
N HIS A 65 22.66 11.70 9.16
CA HIS A 65 23.28 10.46 9.62
C HIS A 65 22.68 9.21 8.93
N PRO A 66 23.48 8.19 8.54
CA PRO A 66 22.99 7.02 7.80
C PRO A 66 22.03 6.12 8.61
N LEU A 67 22.21 6.07 9.93
CA LEU A 67 21.41 5.22 10.83
C LEU A 67 20.28 5.96 11.57
N PHE A 68 20.31 7.30 11.63
CA PHE A 68 19.38 8.09 12.44
C PHE A 68 18.93 9.33 11.66
N GLY A 69 17.62 9.49 11.45
CA GLY A 69 17.03 10.66 10.82
C GLY A 69 16.09 10.35 9.66
N PRO A 70 15.35 11.35 9.15
CA PRO A 70 14.44 11.16 8.02
C PRO A 70 15.23 10.80 6.75
N TRP A 71 15.19 9.52 6.37
CA TRP A 71 15.83 9.04 5.15
C TRP A 71 15.18 9.67 3.91
N SER A 72 15.97 9.82 2.83
CA SER A 72 15.44 10.34 1.58
C SER A 72 14.40 9.38 0.98
N LEU A 73 13.39 9.95 0.32
CA LEU A 73 12.36 9.16 -0.38
C LEU A 73 12.99 8.27 -1.46
N ALA A 74 14.04 8.75 -2.13
CA ALA A 74 14.81 7.97 -3.10
C ALA A 74 15.47 6.73 -2.48
N ALA A 75 16.06 6.85 -1.29
CA ALA A 75 16.66 5.69 -0.60
C ALA A 75 15.61 4.66 -0.22
N GLY A 76 14.45 5.10 0.29
CA GLY A 76 13.31 4.21 0.58
C GLY A 76 12.81 3.49 -0.67
N ALA A 77 12.65 4.21 -1.79
CA ALA A 77 12.22 3.63 -3.06
C ALA A 77 13.25 2.60 -3.60
N PHE A 78 14.54 2.91 -3.51
CA PHE A 78 15.61 2.00 -3.91
C PHE A 78 15.62 0.72 -3.07
N LEU A 79 15.55 0.83 -1.75
CA LEU A 79 15.51 -0.32 -0.85
C LEU A 79 14.26 -1.18 -1.07
N LEU A 80 13.10 -0.55 -1.30
CA LEU A 80 11.87 -1.26 -1.61
C LEU A 80 11.97 -2.02 -2.95
N ALA A 81 12.57 -1.40 -3.97
CA ALA A 81 12.79 -2.03 -5.27
C ALA A 81 13.76 -3.21 -5.15
N LEU A 82 14.86 -3.04 -4.43
CA LEU A 82 15.84 -4.11 -4.17
C LEU A 82 15.21 -5.26 -3.38
N GLY A 83 14.43 -4.96 -2.34
CA GLY A 83 13.71 -5.96 -1.56
C GLY A 83 12.68 -6.72 -2.41
N SER A 84 11.96 -6.02 -3.30
CA SER A 84 11.02 -6.63 -4.24
C SER A 84 11.71 -7.57 -5.22
N LEU A 85 12.88 -7.18 -5.74
CA LEU A 85 13.70 -8.02 -6.61
C LEU A 85 14.21 -9.26 -5.86
N LEU A 86 14.74 -9.08 -4.66
CA LEU A 86 15.25 -10.20 -3.86
C LEU A 86 14.14 -11.20 -3.53
N LEU A 87 12.95 -10.74 -3.14
CA LEU A 87 11.81 -11.61 -2.88
C LEU A 87 11.32 -12.32 -4.15
N LEU A 88 11.36 -11.65 -5.30
CA LEU A 88 11.06 -12.28 -6.58
C LEU A 88 12.06 -13.40 -6.90
N LEU A 89 13.37 -13.16 -6.70
CA LEU A 89 14.41 -14.15 -6.93
C LEU A 89 14.33 -15.33 -5.96
N LEU A 90 14.02 -15.09 -4.69
CA LEU A 90 13.95 -16.13 -3.67
C LEU A 90 12.64 -16.93 -3.71
N GLN A 91 11.50 -16.28 -4.01
CA GLN A 91 10.17 -16.92 -3.95
C GLN A 91 9.59 -17.25 -5.32
N GLY A 92 10.20 -16.79 -6.41
CA GLY A 92 9.70 -16.99 -7.78
C GLY A 92 8.37 -16.26 -8.08
N ARG A 93 7.93 -15.37 -7.18
CA ARG A 93 6.65 -14.65 -7.29
C ARG A 93 6.81 -13.22 -6.77
N PRO A 94 6.01 -12.26 -7.29
CA PRO A 94 6.06 -10.88 -6.82
C PRO A 94 5.71 -10.76 -5.33
N TRP A 95 6.25 -9.73 -4.67
CA TRP A 95 6.01 -9.48 -3.25
C TRP A 95 4.52 -9.31 -2.96
N GLY A 96 3.93 -10.27 -2.26
CA GLY A 96 2.58 -10.22 -1.74
C GLY A 96 2.54 -10.12 -0.22
N VAL A 97 1.65 -9.28 0.32
CA VAL A 97 1.44 -9.11 1.78
C VAL A 97 0.08 -9.69 2.21
N THR A 98 -0.93 -9.59 1.33
CA THR A 98 -2.32 -9.90 1.65
C THR A 98 -2.59 -11.39 1.86
N ALA A 99 -1.76 -12.26 1.27
CA ALA A 99 -1.85 -13.72 1.38
C ALA A 99 -1.80 -14.20 2.84
N ALA A 100 -0.83 -13.70 3.61
CA ALA A 100 -0.66 -14.05 5.02
C ALA A 100 -1.86 -13.63 5.88
N PHE A 101 -2.44 -12.45 5.67
CA PHE A 101 -3.61 -12.03 6.43
C PHE A 101 -4.82 -12.94 6.22
N ALA A 102 -5.02 -13.44 5.00
CA ALA A 102 -6.07 -14.42 4.75
C ALA A 102 -5.77 -15.79 5.39
N LEU A 103 -4.50 -16.18 5.43
CA LEU A 103 -4.07 -17.38 6.14
C LEU A 103 -4.35 -17.26 7.65
N TRP A 104 -3.96 -16.14 8.26
CA TRP A 104 -4.13 -15.90 9.69
C TRP A 104 -5.62 -15.81 10.05
N GLY A 105 -6.40 -15.10 9.23
CA GLY A 105 -7.86 -15.05 9.38
C GLY A 105 -8.52 -16.43 9.20
N GLY A 106 -8.04 -17.24 8.25
CA GLY A 106 -8.49 -18.61 8.07
C GLY A 106 -8.17 -19.51 9.25
N LYS A 107 -6.95 -19.44 9.80
CA LYS A 107 -6.57 -20.18 11.02
C LYS A 107 -7.41 -19.78 12.22
N LEU A 108 -7.66 -18.48 12.40
CA LEU A 108 -8.51 -17.99 13.49
C LEU A 108 -9.95 -18.50 13.33
N ALA A 109 -10.51 -18.43 12.12
CA ALA A 109 -11.85 -18.94 11.86
C ALA A 109 -11.95 -20.46 12.04
N GLN A 110 -10.92 -21.21 11.65
CA GLN A 110 -10.83 -22.66 11.89
C GLN A 110 -10.77 -22.98 13.38
N ALA A 111 -9.99 -22.21 14.16
CA ALA A 111 -9.93 -22.35 15.62
C ALA A 111 -11.29 -22.06 16.30
N LEU A 112 -12.13 -21.22 15.68
CA LEU A 112 -13.49 -20.92 16.13
C LEU A 112 -14.54 -21.94 15.62
N GLY A 113 -14.11 -23.01 14.93
CA GLY A 113 -15.00 -24.08 14.45
C GLY A 113 -15.72 -23.79 13.14
N VAL A 114 -15.35 -22.72 12.42
CA VAL A 114 -15.92 -22.42 11.10
C VAL A 114 -15.30 -23.37 10.06
N PRO A 115 -16.08 -23.99 9.15
CA PRO A 115 -15.55 -24.82 8.07
C PRO A 115 -14.90 -23.92 6.99
N VAL A 116 -13.64 -23.57 7.21
CA VAL A 116 -12.86 -22.67 6.34
C VAL A 116 -12.44 -23.35 5.02
N LEU A 117 -12.37 -24.68 5.01
CA LEU A 117 -12.00 -25.47 3.82
C LEU A 117 -13.04 -25.36 2.70
N ASP A 118 -14.31 -25.08 3.02
CA ASP A 118 -15.38 -24.90 2.03
C ASP A 118 -15.26 -23.58 1.26
N TRP A 119 -14.36 -22.69 1.69
CA TRP A 119 -14.19 -21.40 1.03
C TRP A 119 -13.33 -21.57 -0.24
N ALA A 120 -13.73 -20.89 -1.32
CA ALA A 120 -13.03 -20.90 -2.60
C ALA A 120 -11.51 -20.63 -2.53
N LEU A 121 -11.04 -19.92 -1.50
CA LEU A 121 -9.60 -19.68 -1.29
C LEU A 121 -8.85 -20.96 -0.87
N PHE A 122 -9.45 -21.78 -0.01
CA PHE A 122 -8.86 -22.99 0.56
C PHE A 122 -9.21 -24.26 -0.22
N HIS A 123 -10.03 -24.15 -1.28
CA HIS A 123 -10.14 -25.20 -2.29
C HIS A 123 -8.87 -25.39 -3.13
N ASN A 124 -7.96 -24.40 -3.14
CA ASN A 124 -6.66 -24.55 -3.80
C ASN A 124 -5.72 -25.40 -2.92
N PRO A 125 -5.25 -26.58 -3.39
CA PRO A 125 -4.41 -27.48 -2.60
C PRO A 125 -3.19 -26.81 -1.96
N PRO A 126 -2.43 -25.95 -2.68
CA PRO A 126 -1.26 -25.27 -2.10
C PRO A 126 -1.58 -24.27 -0.99
N PHE A 127 -2.83 -23.80 -0.90
CA PHE A 127 -3.27 -22.86 0.14
C PHE A 127 -3.93 -23.59 1.32
N ALA A 128 -4.55 -24.74 1.05
CA ALA A 128 -5.09 -25.65 2.06
C ALA A 128 -3.97 -26.26 2.93
N GLU A 129 -2.87 -26.69 2.32
CA GLU A 129 -1.72 -27.24 3.04
C GLU A 129 -1.11 -26.22 4.01
N ARG A 130 -0.98 -24.96 3.59
CA ARG A 130 -0.51 -23.86 4.45
C ARG A 130 -1.40 -23.61 5.66
N LEU A 131 -2.69 -23.96 5.57
CA LEU A 131 -3.61 -23.85 6.71
C LEU A 131 -3.24 -24.84 7.82
N GLN A 132 -2.64 -25.97 7.50
CA GLN A 132 -2.19 -26.99 8.46
C GLN A 132 -0.78 -26.73 8.98
N GLU A 133 0.04 -25.98 8.24
CA GLU A 133 1.41 -25.64 8.65
C GLU A 133 1.48 -24.45 9.61
N SER A 134 2.61 -24.29 10.30
CA SER A 134 2.86 -23.10 11.13
C SER A 134 2.93 -21.83 10.28
N VAL A 135 2.46 -20.72 10.82
CA VAL A 135 2.56 -19.39 10.19
C VAL A 135 4.01 -19.00 9.90
N LEU A 136 4.96 -19.50 10.69
CA LEU A 136 6.40 -19.24 10.49
C LEU A 136 6.98 -19.99 9.29
N ARG A 137 6.27 -20.99 8.76
CA ARG A 137 6.69 -21.74 7.57
C ARG A 137 6.22 -21.08 6.27
N ASP A 138 5.21 -20.21 6.34
CA ASP A 138 4.74 -19.44 5.21
C ASP A 138 5.67 -18.22 4.96
N ALA A 139 6.35 -18.23 3.81
CA ALA A 139 7.31 -17.19 3.44
C ALA A 139 6.70 -15.78 3.44
N THR A 140 5.41 -15.65 3.08
CA THR A 140 4.70 -14.37 3.10
C THR A 140 4.48 -13.87 4.53
N SER A 141 4.13 -14.75 5.45
CA SER A 141 3.96 -14.42 6.86
C SER A 141 5.28 -13.98 7.51
N VAL A 142 6.38 -14.68 7.23
CA VAL A 142 7.73 -14.29 7.70
C VAL A 142 8.14 -12.92 7.16
N THR A 143 7.89 -12.67 5.87
CA THR A 143 8.16 -11.36 5.26
C THR A 143 7.33 -10.25 5.91
N ASN A 144 6.07 -10.53 6.26
CA ASN A 144 5.22 -9.57 6.96
C ASN A 144 5.71 -9.27 8.39
N PHE A 145 6.18 -10.27 9.14
CA PHE A 145 6.80 -10.03 10.45
C PHE A 145 8.06 -9.17 10.33
N GLY A 146 8.91 -9.46 9.34
CA GLY A 146 10.09 -8.64 9.03
C GLY A 146 9.70 -7.20 8.67
N LEU A 147 8.63 -7.00 7.89
CA LEU A 147 8.11 -5.68 7.54
C LEU A 147 7.63 -4.91 8.79
N PHE A 148 6.87 -5.56 9.68
CA PHE A 148 6.41 -4.92 10.92
C PHE A 148 7.57 -4.54 11.84
N LEU A 149 8.52 -5.45 12.04
CA LEU A 149 9.71 -5.18 12.85
C LEU A 149 10.56 -4.07 12.24
N GLY A 150 10.79 -4.10 10.92
CA GLY A 150 11.54 -3.09 10.20
C GLY A 150 10.87 -1.71 10.25
N ALA A 151 9.54 -1.64 10.09
CA ALA A 151 8.79 -0.40 10.21
C ALA A 151 8.84 0.17 11.64
N PHE A 152 8.74 -0.70 12.65
CA PHE A 152 8.86 -0.31 14.05
C PHE A 152 10.25 0.24 14.37
N LEU A 153 11.31 -0.48 13.98
CA LEU A 153 12.70 -0.02 14.16
C LEU A 153 12.97 1.26 13.39
N GLY A 154 12.48 1.37 12.14
CA GLY A 154 12.59 2.58 11.34
C GLY A 154 11.95 3.79 12.02
N ALA A 155 10.74 3.63 12.56
CA ALA A 155 10.05 4.69 13.30
C ALA A 155 10.74 5.05 14.62
N ALA A 156 11.35 4.08 15.29
CA ALA A 156 12.13 4.32 16.51
C ALA A 156 13.43 5.08 16.21
N LEU A 157 14.17 4.66 15.18
CA LEU A 157 15.45 5.26 14.76
C LEU A 157 15.29 6.65 14.13
N SER A 158 14.16 6.91 13.46
CA SER A 158 13.83 8.25 12.94
C SER A 158 13.31 9.21 14.02
N GLY A 159 13.04 8.72 15.24
CA GLY A 159 12.38 9.49 16.30
C GLY A 159 10.91 9.82 16.00
N SER A 160 10.30 9.19 14.98
CA SER A 160 8.91 9.44 14.58
C SER A 160 7.89 8.51 15.26
N LEU A 161 8.32 7.72 16.25
CA LEU A 161 7.44 6.80 16.95
C LEU A 161 6.42 7.58 17.80
N ARG A 162 5.17 7.63 17.33
CA ARG A 162 4.06 8.29 18.04
C ARG A 162 3.14 7.23 18.63
N LEU A 163 3.30 6.96 19.91
CA LEU A 163 2.36 6.13 20.66
C LEU A 163 1.17 7.01 21.07
N LYS A 164 0.05 6.88 20.35
CA LYS A 164 -1.20 7.54 20.71
C LYS A 164 -1.97 6.66 21.71
N ASP A 165 -2.54 7.27 22.73
CA ASP A 165 -3.45 6.59 23.66
C ASP A 165 -4.75 6.24 22.94
N LEU A 166 -5.01 4.94 22.75
CA LEU A 166 -6.19 4.44 22.04
C LEU A 166 -7.49 4.86 22.73
N ARG A 167 -7.49 5.12 24.04
CA ARG A 167 -8.71 5.50 24.78
C ARG A 167 -9.17 6.92 24.47
N ARG A 168 -8.28 7.76 23.91
CA ARG A 168 -8.58 9.15 23.52
C ARG A 168 -9.10 9.24 22.09
N ILE A 169 -9.11 8.14 21.34
CA ILE A 169 -9.56 8.09 19.95
C ILE A 169 -11.09 7.90 19.95
N PRO A 170 -11.85 8.74 19.21
CA PRO A 170 -13.30 8.61 19.18
C PRO A 170 -13.72 7.28 18.54
N TRP A 171 -14.81 6.69 19.02
CA TRP A 171 -15.35 5.43 18.50
C TRP A 171 -15.59 5.43 16.98
N SER A 172 -16.01 6.59 16.43
CA SER A 172 -16.19 6.78 14.98
C SER A 172 -14.91 6.49 14.18
N THR A 173 -13.73 6.79 14.75
CA THR A 173 -12.45 6.54 14.12
C THR A 173 -12.09 5.05 14.15
N HIS A 174 -12.38 4.35 15.25
CA HIS A 174 -12.22 2.90 15.31
C HIS A 174 -13.07 2.19 14.25
N LEU A 175 -14.35 2.57 14.13
CA LEU A 175 -15.24 2.03 13.11
C LEU A 175 -14.76 2.37 11.70
N GLY A 176 -14.29 3.59 11.46
CA GLY A 176 -13.74 4.02 10.17
C GLY A 176 -12.52 3.22 9.75
N VAL A 177 -11.57 2.99 10.67
CA VAL A 177 -10.37 2.17 10.40
C VAL A 177 -10.73 0.70 10.18
N PHE A 178 -11.65 0.16 10.97
CA PHE A 178 -12.14 -1.21 10.79
C PHE A 178 -12.80 -1.41 9.43
N LEU A 179 -13.77 -0.57 9.08
CA LEU A 179 -14.45 -0.61 7.79
C LEU A 179 -13.47 -0.38 6.64
N GLY A 180 -12.55 0.57 6.79
CA GLY A 180 -11.47 0.81 5.83
C GLY A 180 -10.63 -0.44 5.60
N GLY A 181 -10.22 -1.14 6.67
CA GLY A 181 -9.47 -2.39 6.59
C GLY A 181 -10.25 -3.51 5.88
N VAL A 182 -11.54 -3.66 6.18
CA VAL A 182 -12.42 -4.65 5.52
C VAL A 182 -12.53 -4.35 4.02
N LEU A 183 -12.80 -3.10 3.64
CA LEU A 183 -12.87 -2.67 2.24
C LEU A 183 -11.52 -2.87 1.53
N MET A 184 -10.41 -2.53 2.19
CA MET A 184 -9.07 -2.68 1.62
C MET A 184 -8.71 -4.16 1.40
N GLY A 185 -9.04 -5.03 2.35
CA GLY A 185 -8.86 -6.48 2.23
C GLY A 185 -9.72 -7.09 1.13
N TYR A 186 -10.99 -6.68 1.05
CA TYR A 186 -11.91 -7.10 0.00
C TYR A 186 -11.42 -6.67 -1.39
N GLY A 187 -11.09 -5.38 -1.55
CA GLY A 187 -10.58 -4.82 -2.79
C GLY A 187 -9.28 -5.46 -3.25
N ALA A 188 -8.34 -5.71 -2.33
CA ALA A 188 -7.08 -6.36 -2.66
C ALA A 188 -7.25 -7.80 -3.17
N ARG A 189 -8.34 -8.48 -2.81
CA ARG A 189 -8.64 -9.82 -3.31
C ARG A 189 -9.29 -9.80 -4.68
N LEU A 190 -10.22 -8.89 -4.91
CA LEU A 190 -10.81 -8.69 -6.24
C LEU A 190 -9.75 -8.22 -7.24
N ALA A 191 -8.85 -7.35 -6.81
CA ALA A 191 -7.80 -6.80 -7.66
C ALA A 191 -6.57 -7.71 -7.81
N GLY A 192 -6.54 -8.88 -7.16
CA GLY A 192 -5.45 -9.84 -7.28
C GLY A 192 -4.14 -9.46 -6.56
N GLY A 193 -4.14 -8.44 -5.71
CA GLY A 193 -2.95 -8.06 -4.94
C GLY A 193 -3.07 -6.73 -4.20
N CYS A 194 -1.98 -6.36 -3.52
CA CYS A 194 -1.80 -5.06 -2.87
C CYS A 194 -0.99 -4.10 -3.75
N ASN A 195 -0.75 -2.88 -3.26
CA ASN A 195 0.01 -1.85 -3.97
C ASN A 195 1.41 -2.34 -4.41
N ILE A 196 2.09 -3.14 -3.58
CA ILE A 196 3.42 -3.64 -3.93
C ILE A 196 3.31 -4.77 -4.97
N GLY A 197 2.40 -5.73 -4.76
CA GLY A 197 2.28 -6.89 -5.64
C GLY A 197 1.60 -6.60 -6.99
N ALA A 198 0.42 -5.97 -6.95
CA ALA A 198 -0.40 -5.72 -8.13
C ALA A 198 0.07 -4.49 -8.91
N TYR A 199 0.34 -3.37 -8.22
CA TYR A 199 0.76 -2.14 -8.89
C TYR A 199 2.24 -2.15 -9.25
N LEU A 200 3.15 -2.27 -8.27
CA LEU A 200 4.59 -2.26 -8.58
C LEU A 200 4.99 -3.51 -9.37
N GLY A 201 4.59 -4.69 -8.91
CA GLY A 201 4.85 -5.95 -9.63
C GLY A 201 4.26 -5.97 -11.03
N GLY A 202 2.99 -5.60 -11.20
CA GLY A 202 2.35 -5.52 -12.51
C GLY A 202 3.04 -4.51 -13.45
N THR A 203 3.41 -3.34 -12.93
CA THR A 203 4.10 -2.31 -13.73
C THR A 203 5.51 -2.75 -14.12
N ALA A 204 6.24 -3.40 -13.21
CA ALA A 204 7.59 -3.92 -13.45
C ALA A 204 7.61 -5.07 -14.46
N SER A 205 6.54 -5.86 -14.56
CA SER A 205 6.36 -6.90 -15.58
C SER A 205 5.84 -6.37 -16.92
N PHE A 206 5.81 -5.05 -17.12
CA PHE A 206 5.25 -4.40 -18.32
C PHE A 206 3.79 -4.77 -18.59
N SER A 207 3.02 -5.09 -17.54
CA SER A 207 1.61 -5.47 -17.67
C SER A 207 0.70 -4.26 -17.46
N LEU A 208 -0.29 -4.11 -18.35
CA LEU A 208 -1.30 -3.06 -18.26
C LEU A 208 -2.11 -3.10 -16.96
N HIS A 209 -2.16 -4.26 -16.29
CA HIS A 209 -2.81 -4.41 -14.99
C HIS A 209 -2.26 -3.42 -13.95
N GLY A 210 -0.94 -3.15 -13.94
CA GLY A 210 -0.32 -2.24 -12.98
C GLY A 210 -0.88 -0.82 -13.06
N PRO A 211 -0.69 -0.09 -14.18
CA PRO A 211 -1.24 1.25 -14.35
C PRO A 211 -2.76 1.33 -14.16
N LEU A 212 -3.51 0.34 -14.67
CA LEU A 212 -4.96 0.30 -14.51
C LEU A 212 -5.37 0.18 -13.03
N TRP A 213 -4.74 -0.73 -12.30
CA TRP A 213 -4.90 -0.87 -10.86
C TRP A 213 -4.60 0.47 -10.16
N GLY A 214 -3.52 1.15 -10.57
CA GLY A 214 -3.11 2.45 -10.02
C GLY A 214 -4.18 3.53 -10.18
N VAL A 215 -4.79 3.64 -11.38
CA VAL A 215 -5.88 4.60 -11.63
C VAL A 215 -7.07 4.35 -10.71
N PHE A 216 -7.55 3.10 -10.62
CA PHE A 216 -8.68 2.79 -9.74
C PHE A 216 -8.35 2.95 -8.26
N ALA A 217 -7.12 2.63 -7.85
CA ALA A 217 -6.66 2.87 -6.48
C ALA A 217 -6.62 4.36 -6.13
N LEU A 218 -6.20 5.21 -7.06
CA LEU A 218 -6.22 6.68 -6.89
C LEU A 218 -7.64 7.21 -6.78
N LEU A 219 -8.57 6.74 -7.64
CA LEU A 219 -9.99 7.10 -7.55
C LEU A 219 -10.61 6.68 -6.21
N GLY A 220 -10.34 5.44 -5.78
CA GLY A 220 -10.77 4.93 -4.48
C GLY A 220 -10.19 5.74 -3.32
N THR A 221 -8.91 6.14 -3.41
CA THR A 221 -8.25 6.99 -2.42
C THR A 221 -8.87 8.39 -2.38
N ALA A 222 -9.18 8.99 -3.53
CA ALA A 222 -9.85 10.28 -3.60
C ALA A 222 -11.24 10.25 -2.93
N LEU A 223 -12.00 9.17 -3.13
CA LEU A 223 -13.26 8.95 -2.43
C LEU A 223 -13.04 8.75 -0.93
N GLY A 224 -12.06 7.94 -0.52
CA GLY A 224 -11.72 7.71 0.88
C GLY A 224 -11.33 8.99 1.62
N VAL A 225 -10.54 9.86 0.99
CA VAL A 225 -10.17 11.17 1.54
C VAL A 225 -11.40 12.08 1.73
N ARG A 226 -12.39 12.02 0.83
CA ARG A 226 -13.65 12.75 0.98
C ARG A 226 -14.53 12.22 2.12
N LEU A 227 -14.48 10.92 2.40
CA LEU A 227 -15.23 10.27 3.48
C LEU A 227 -14.52 10.40 4.85
N ARG A 228 -13.23 10.74 4.86
CA ARG A 228 -12.39 10.87 6.06
C ARG A 228 -12.94 11.80 7.16
N PRO A 229 -13.53 12.99 6.84
CA PRO A 229 -14.09 13.88 7.86
C PRO A 229 -15.26 13.26 8.62
N VAL A 230 -16.05 12.40 7.97
CA VAL A 230 -17.19 11.68 8.59
C VAL A 230 -16.70 10.75 9.70
N CYS A 231 -15.48 10.21 9.58
CA CYS A 231 -14.87 9.32 10.56
C CYS A 231 -13.99 10.05 11.60
N ARG A 232 -13.96 11.40 11.60
CA ARG A 232 -13.10 12.25 12.47
C ARG A 232 -11.60 11.88 12.42
N LEU A 233 -11.14 11.41 11.27
CA LEU A 233 -9.73 11.07 11.06
C LEU A 233 -8.94 12.37 10.77
N GLU A 234 -8.16 12.84 11.75
CA GLU A 234 -7.32 14.04 11.63
C GLU A 234 -6.38 13.95 10.41
N ASN A 235 -6.18 15.08 9.72
CA ASN A 235 -5.14 15.21 8.69
C ASN A 235 -3.81 15.58 9.36
N GLU A 236 -2.73 14.89 9.00
CA GLU A 236 -1.38 15.20 9.50
C GLU A 236 -0.88 16.59 9.04
N GLY A 237 -1.49 17.17 7.99
CA GLY A 237 -1.19 18.53 7.49
C GLY A 237 -2.14 19.62 8.01
N GLY A 238 -2.97 19.33 9.01
CA GLY A 238 -3.97 20.25 9.55
C GLY A 238 -3.53 20.96 10.84
N SER A 239 -2.26 21.34 10.99
CA SER A 239 -1.92 22.41 11.94
C SER A 239 -2.42 23.72 11.33
N ALA A 240 -3.65 24.11 11.66
CA ALA A 240 -4.20 25.42 11.34
C ALA A 240 -3.22 26.52 11.79
N PRO A 241 -3.07 27.63 11.03
CA PRO A 241 -2.37 28.79 11.55
C PRO A 241 -3.14 29.26 12.80
N GLN A 242 -2.44 29.40 13.92
CA GLN A 242 -3.00 30.05 15.10
C GLN A 242 -3.39 31.48 14.70
N ALA A 243 -4.67 31.69 14.45
CA ALA A 243 -5.26 33.00 14.27
C ALA A 243 -5.51 33.61 15.65
N GLY A 244 -4.80 34.70 15.93
CA GLY A 244 -5.31 35.83 16.70
C GLY A 244 -5.59 35.63 18.19
N GLY A 245 -4.61 36.00 19.01
CA GLY A 245 -4.83 36.53 20.36
C GLY A 245 -4.07 37.85 20.51
N LYS A 246 -4.64 38.96 20.05
CA LYS A 246 -4.27 40.28 20.57
C LYS A 246 -5.04 40.45 21.88
N GLU A 247 -4.33 40.64 22.99
CA GLU A 247 -4.61 41.64 24.05
C GLU A 247 -3.73 41.37 25.29
N GLY A 248 -3.08 42.44 25.78
CA GLY A 248 -2.48 42.52 27.11
C GLY A 248 -0.97 42.26 27.18
N LEU A 249 -0.15 43.31 27.04
CA LEU A 249 0.35 44.09 28.18
C LEU A 249 1.47 45.03 27.71
N GLU A 250 1.13 46.32 27.59
CA GLU A 250 2.10 47.38 27.83
C GLU A 250 2.62 47.24 29.26
N ALA A 251 3.91 46.97 29.44
CA ALA A 251 4.69 47.39 30.62
C ALA A 251 6.14 46.90 30.48
N HIS A 252 6.99 47.73 29.87
CA HIS A 252 8.36 48.05 30.31
C HIS A 252 9.15 48.65 29.14
N ARG A 253 8.91 49.94 28.90
CA ARG A 253 10.03 50.85 28.67
C ARG A 253 10.53 51.26 30.04
N LEU A 254 11.78 50.96 30.32
CA LEU A 254 12.82 51.80 30.95
C LEU A 254 14.00 50.89 31.28
#